data_AF-A0A958B9M5-F1
#
_entry.id   AF-A0A958B9M5-F1
#
_cell.length_a   1.000
_cell.length_b   1.000
_cell.length_c   1.000
_cell.angle_alpha   90.00
_cell.angle_beta   90.00
_cell.angle_gamma   90.00
#
_symmetry.space_group_name_H-M   'P 1'
#
loop_
_entity.id
_entity.type
_entity.pdbx_description
1 polymer ?
#
loop_
_entity_poly.entity_id
_entity_poly.type
_entity_poly.pdbx_seq_one_letter_code
_entity_poly.pdbx_strand_id
1 'polypeptide(L)'
;IARMKQHTGCDAVMIARAAIGNPWIFQGKDIDQVSLSEKANLIHRHLQLMLEFYGEERGLVLFRKHVVKYVRGLRHSSAVKARLVVCKTPEEFVDLMNEYEIEMARYDDSVADMSDIMVAEAGCVPAA
;
A
#
# COMPACT_ATOMS: atom_id res chain seq x y z
N ILE A 1 -3.23 20.74 -4.47
CA ILE A 1 -4.15 21.59 -3.65
C ILE A 1 -3.85 23.08 -3.84
N ALA A 2 -2.59 23.52 -3.67
CA ALA A 2 -2.18 24.94 -3.79
C ALA A 2 -2.68 25.63 -5.07
N ARG A 3 -2.49 24.99 -6.24
CA ARG A 3 -2.98 25.53 -7.53
C ARG A 3 -4.48 25.83 -7.53
N MET A 4 -5.32 24.96 -6.96
CA MET A 4 -6.78 25.16 -6.94
C MET A 4 -7.17 26.33 -6.03
N LYS A 5 -6.54 26.43 -4.85
CA LYS A 5 -6.76 27.55 -3.93
C LYS A 5 -6.35 28.88 -4.57
N GLN A 6 -5.17 28.93 -5.21
CA GLN A 6 -4.69 30.13 -5.90
C GLN A 6 -5.62 30.56 -7.05
N HIS A 7 -6.15 29.60 -7.81
CA HIS A 7 -7.01 29.90 -8.95
C HIS A 7 -8.42 30.37 -8.56
N THR A 8 -8.97 29.85 -7.45
CA THR A 8 -10.38 30.06 -7.07
C THR A 8 -10.57 30.97 -5.87
N GLY A 9 -9.53 31.21 -5.07
CA GLY A 9 -9.63 31.93 -3.80
C GLY A 9 -10.37 31.18 -2.70
N CYS A 10 -10.67 29.88 -2.86
CA CYS A 10 -11.38 29.12 -1.84
C CYS A 10 -10.53 28.88 -0.57
N ASP A 11 -11.18 28.89 0.58
CA ASP A 11 -10.55 28.59 1.87
C ASP A 11 -10.19 27.11 2.02
N ALA A 12 -11.01 26.23 1.46
CA ALA A 12 -10.89 24.78 1.56
C ALA A 12 -11.15 24.06 0.23
N VAL A 13 -10.58 22.86 0.09
CA VAL A 13 -10.75 22.00 -1.09
C VAL A 13 -11.27 20.64 -0.64
N MET A 14 -12.32 20.14 -1.29
CA MET A 14 -12.82 18.78 -1.10
C MET A 14 -12.07 17.80 -2.00
N ILE A 15 -11.61 16.68 -1.43
CA ILE A 15 -10.93 15.60 -2.14
C ILE A 15 -11.80 14.34 -2.08
N ALA A 16 -12.34 13.90 -3.22
CA ALA A 16 -13.19 12.72 -3.29
C ALA A 16 -12.43 11.51 -3.88
N ARG A 17 -12.46 11.34 -5.22
CA ARG A 17 -11.93 10.16 -5.92
C ARG A 17 -10.46 9.86 -5.60
N ALA A 18 -9.63 10.90 -5.43
CA ALA A 18 -8.21 10.74 -5.16
C ALA A 18 -7.90 10.19 -3.76
N ALA A 19 -8.84 10.27 -2.81
CA ALA A 19 -8.68 9.71 -1.48
C ALA A 19 -8.99 8.20 -1.40
N ILE A 20 -9.64 7.64 -2.43
CA ILE A 20 -10.06 6.22 -2.43
C ILE A 20 -8.82 5.32 -2.57
N GLY A 21 -8.47 4.61 -1.49
CA GLY A 21 -7.25 3.81 -1.41
C GLY A 21 -5.97 4.63 -1.20
N ASN A 22 -6.10 5.96 -1.05
CA ASN A 22 -5.00 6.87 -0.74
C ASN A 22 -5.40 7.90 0.33
N PRO A 23 -5.70 7.46 1.56
CA PRO A 23 -6.04 8.37 2.67
C PRO A 23 -4.87 9.28 3.10
N TRP A 24 -3.61 8.92 2.81
CA TRP A 24 -2.44 9.72 3.15
C TRP A 24 -2.38 11.09 2.45
N ILE A 25 -3.18 11.29 1.40
CA ILE A 25 -3.36 12.59 0.75
C ILE A 25 -3.81 13.69 1.74
N PHE A 26 -4.52 13.33 2.81
CA PHE A 26 -4.93 14.26 3.86
C PHE A 26 -3.81 14.64 4.83
N GLN A 27 -2.73 13.85 4.88
CA GLN A 27 -1.50 14.16 5.59
C GLN A 27 -0.50 14.93 4.71
N GLY A 28 -0.84 15.17 3.44
CA GLY A 28 0.08 15.80 2.48
C GLY A 28 1.24 14.90 2.05
N LYS A 29 1.14 13.59 2.29
CA LYS A 29 2.16 12.60 1.93
C LYS A 29 1.86 12.04 0.54
N ASP A 30 2.88 12.00 -0.31
CA ASP A 30 2.77 11.35 -1.62
C ASP A 30 2.77 9.82 -1.47
N ILE A 31 2.03 9.13 -2.33
CA ILE A 31 1.73 7.69 -2.17
C ILE A 31 2.95 6.77 -2.31
N ASP A 32 3.99 7.26 -2.99
CA ASP A 32 5.31 6.64 -3.19
C ASP A 32 6.18 6.74 -1.93
N GLN A 33 5.95 7.74 -1.08
CA GLN A 33 6.62 7.88 0.21
C GLN A 33 6.02 6.99 1.30
N VAL A 34 4.85 6.39 1.04
CA VAL A 34 4.17 5.51 2.01
C VAL A 34 4.75 4.10 1.86
N SER A 35 5.35 3.59 2.93
CA SER A 35 5.95 2.25 2.94
C SER A 35 4.88 1.16 2.83
N LEU A 36 5.27 -0.05 2.42
CA LEU A 36 4.35 -1.18 2.40
C LEU A 36 3.76 -1.46 3.79
N SER A 37 4.59 -1.38 4.84
CA SER A 37 4.14 -1.58 6.22
C SER A 37 3.13 -0.53 6.67
N GLU A 38 3.33 0.75 6.33
CA GLU A 38 2.33 1.79 6.60
C GLU A 38 1.01 1.52 5.88
N LYS A 39 1.05 1.00 4.64
CA LYS A 39 -0.16 0.61 3.89
C LYS A 39 -0.85 -0.57 4.56
N ALA A 40 -0.10 -1.62 4.92
CA ALA A 40 -0.64 -2.82 5.55
C ALA A 40 -1.31 -2.51 6.89
N ASN A 41 -0.64 -1.74 7.76
CA ASN A 41 -1.22 -1.29 9.03
C ASN A 41 -2.57 -0.60 8.84
N LEU A 42 -2.68 0.28 7.84
CA LEU A 42 -3.95 0.96 7.57
C LEU A 42 -5.00 0.04 6.94
N ILE A 43 -4.59 -0.92 6.10
CA ILE A 43 -5.48 -1.94 5.54
C ILE A 43 -6.07 -2.79 6.67
N HIS A 44 -5.25 -3.26 7.62
CA HIS A 44 -5.71 -4.02 8.78
C HIS A 44 -6.68 -3.20 9.63
N ARG A 45 -6.34 -1.93 9.91
CA ARG A 45 -7.23 -1.05 10.68
C ARG A 45 -8.57 -0.82 9.96
N HIS A 46 -8.55 -0.62 8.65
CA HIS A 46 -9.78 -0.41 7.87
C HIS A 46 -10.61 -1.69 7.79
N LEU A 47 -9.98 -2.87 7.62
CA LEU A 47 -10.69 -4.14 7.73
C LEU A 47 -11.39 -4.25 9.08
N GLN A 48 -10.67 -4.05 10.18
CA GLN A 48 -11.23 -4.11 11.53
C GLN A 48 -12.46 -3.22 11.69
N LEU A 49 -12.38 -1.94 11.26
CA LEU A 49 -13.51 -1.01 11.30
C LEU A 49 -14.70 -1.47 10.47
N MET A 50 -14.45 -2.11 9.32
CA MET A 50 -15.51 -2.68 8.48
C MET A 50 -16.20 -3.86 9.16
N LEU A 51 -15.46 -4.72 9.84
CA LEU A 51 -15.99 -5.86 10.60
C LEU A 51 -16.81 -5.38 11.81
N GLU A 52 -16.29 -4.39 12.55
CA GLU A 52 -16.98 -3.79 13.70
C GLU A 52 -18.31 -3.14 13.30
N PHE A 53 -18.35 -2.47 12.15
CA PHE A 53 -19.54 -1.73 11.72
C PHE A 53 -20.57 -2.57 10.97
N TYR A 54 -20.13 -3.46 10.08
CA TYR A 54 -21.03 -4.24 9.21
C TYR A 54 -21.22 -5.69 9.67
N GLY A 55 -20.52 -6.12 10.72
CA GLY A 55 -20.40 -7.53 11.11
C GLY A 55 -19.35 -8.26 10.29
N GLU A 56 -18.88 -9.43 10.78
CA GLU A 56 -17.73 -10.13 10.20
C GLU A 56 -17.93 -10.52 8.72
N GLU A 57 -19.02 -11.26 8.43
CA GLU A 57 -19.27 -11.78 7.09
C GLU A 57 -19.44 -10.65 6.06
N ARG A 58 -20.31 -9.68 6.37
CA ARG A 58 -20.61 -8.58 5.45
C ARG A 58 -19.47 -7.56 5.37
N GLY A 59 -18.79 -7.31 6.49
CA GLY A 59 -17.65 -6.40 6.57
C GLY A 59 -16.51 -6.84 5.65
N LEU A 60 -16.14 -8.12 5.69
CA LEU A 60 -15.11 -8.66 4.80
C LEU A 60 -15.51 -8.53 3.31
N VAL A 61 -16.73 -8.94 2.95
CA VAL A 61 -17.21 -8.86 1.56
C VAL A 61 -17.20 -7.42 1.04
N LEU A 62 -17.69 -6.47 1.85
CA LEU A 62 -17.70 -5.05 1.48
C LEU A 62 -16.28 -4.46 1.42
N PHE A 63 -15.34 -4.96 2.22
CA PHE A 63 -13.96 -4.48 2.23
C PHE A 63 -13.16 -4.85 0.98
N ARG A 64 -13.51 -5.92 0.28
CA ARG A 64 -12.82 -6.38 -0.95
C ARG A 64 -12.64 -5.29 -2.01
N LYS A 65 -13.62 -4.38 -2.17
CA LYS A 65 -13.49 -3.26 -3.11
C LYS A 65 -12.46 -2.22 -2.70
N HIS A 66 -12.21 -2.08 -1.40
CA HIS A 66 -11.24 -1.14 -0.84
C HIS A 66 -9.82 -1.69 -0.96
N VAL A 67 -9.58 -2.96 -0.61
CA VAL A 67 -8.23 -3.56 -0.71
C VAL A 67 -7.69 -3.52 -2.14
N VAL A 68 -8.54 -3.74 -3.15
CA VAL A 68 -8.16 -3.63 -4.57
C VAL A 68 -7.59 -2.25 -4.91
N LYS A 69 -8.03 -1.18 -4.22
CA LYS A 69 -7.51 0.17 -4.43
C LYS A 69 -6.19 0.39 -3.69
N TYR A 70 -6.04 -0.14 -2.48
CA TYR A 70 -4.81 -0.03 -1.71
C TYR A 70 -3.62 -0.74 -2.39
N VAL A 71 -3.84 -1.97 -2.88
CA VAL A 71 -2.74 -2.79 -3.44
C VAL A 71 -2.40 -2.45 -4.88
N ARG A 72 -3.18 -1.57 -5.53
CA ARG A 72 -2.98 -1.21 -6.93
C ARG A 72 -1.60 -0.55 -7.11
N GLY A 73 -0.83 -1.07 -8.05
CA GLY A 73 0.48 -0.51 -8.39
C GLY A 73 1.61 -0.96 -7.46
N LEU A 74 1.32 -1.73 -6.42
CA LEU A 74 2.36 -2.39 -5.64
C LEU A 74 2.98 -3.54 -6.46
N ARG A 75 4.25 -3.81 -6.19
CA ARG A 75 5.01 -4.89 -6.83
C ARG A 75 4.36 -6.24 -6.52
N HIS A 76 4.28 -7.13 -7.51
CA HIS A 76 3.61 -8.45 -7.38
C HIS A 76 2.15 -8.41 -6.86
N SER A 77 1.49 -7.25 -6.91
CA SER A 77 0.15 -7.05 -6.35
C SER A 77 -0.95 -7.90 -7.01
N SER A 78 -0.74 -8.34 -8.25
CA SER A 78 -1.72 -9.15 -8.99
C SER A 78 -2.06 -10.46 -8.27
N ALA A 79 -1.05 -11.15 -7.74
CA ALA A 79 -1.20 -12.44 -7.08
C ALA A 79 -1.88 -12.30 -5.71
N VAL A 80 -1.37 -11.41 -4.85
CA VAL A 80 -1.97 -11.16 -3.53
C VAL A 80 -3.39 -10.63 -3.66
N LYS A 81 -3.66 -9.71 -4.60
CA LYS A 81 -5.01 -9.19 -4.86
C LYS A 81 -5.99 -10.30 -5.19
N ALA A 82 -5.60 -11.26 -6.03
CA ALA A 82 -6.48 -12.38 -6.41
C ALA A 82 -6.86 -13.23 -5.20
N ARG A 83 -5.93 -13.48 -4.27
CA ARG A 83 -6.18 -14.21 -3.02
C ARG A 83 -7.06 -13.39 -2.05
N LEU A 84 -6.75 -12.12 -1.86
CA LEU A 84 -7.48 -11.23 -0.94
C LEU A 84 -8.95 -11.04 -1.32
N VAL A 85 -9.29 -11.02 -2.62
CA VAL A 85 -10.69 -10.84 -3.04
C VAL A 85 -11.55 -12.11 -2.92
N VAL A 86 -10.95 -13.28 -2.73
CA VAL A 86 -11.66 -14.56 -2.60
C VAL A 86 -11.57 -15.18 -1.20
N CYS A 87 -10.71 -14.68 -0.32
CA CYS A 87 -10.59 -15.15 1.07
C CYS A 87 -11.94 -15.12 1.80
N LYS A 88 -12.15 -16.10 2.67
CA LYS A 88 -13.44 -16.36 3.31
C LYS A 88 -13.53 -15.83 4.72
N THR A 89 -12.41 -15.64 5.40
CA THR A 89 -12.39 -15.17 6.79
C THR A 89 -11.45 -13.97 6.98
N PRO A 90 -11.71 -13.12 7.99
CA PRO A 90 -10.80 -12.04 8.36
C PRO A 90 -9.39 -12.51 8.69
N GLU A 91 -9.25 -13.67 9.33
CA GLU A 91 -7.96 -14.25 9.71
C GLU A 91 -7.16 -14.61 8.46
N GLU A 92 -7.79 -15.30 7.50
CA GLU A 92 -7.17 -15.60 6.21
C GLU A 92 -6.73 -14.31 5.50
N PHE A 93 -7.56 -13.26 5.53
CA PHE A 93 -7.17 -11.97 4.95
C PHE A 93 -5.91 -11.39 5.61
N VAL A 94 -5.84 -11.43 6.94
CA VAL A 94 -4.70 -10.91 7.70
C VAL A 94 -3.44 -11.71 7.38
N ASP A 95 -3.53 -13.03 7.37
CA ASP A 95 -2.41 -13.92 7.03
C ASP A 95 -1.89 -13.66 5.62
N LEU A 96 -2.78 -13.50 4.64
CA LEU A 96 -2.42 -13.14 3.26
C LEU A 96 -1.66 -11.82 3.15
N MET A 97 -2.04 -10.82 3.94
CA MET A 97 -1.35 -9.53 3.97
C MET A 97 0.03 -9.65 4.63
N ASN A 98 0.14 -10.37 5.74
CA ASN A 98 1.41 -10.61 6.43
C ASN A 98 2.39 -11.40 5.55
N GLU A 99 1.91 -12.45 4.88
CA GLU A 99 2.69 -13.22 3.89
C GLU A 99 3.25 -12.30 2.80
N TYR A 100 2.41 -11.41 2.27
CA TYR A 100 2.81 -10.46 1.24
C TYR A 100 3.84 -9.45 1.73
N GLU A 101 3.69 -8.92 2.95
CA GLU A 101 4.71 -8.05 3.56
C GLU A 101 6.06 -8.75 3.69
N ILE A 102 6.07 -10.00 4.16
CA ILE A 102 7.31 -10.79 4.31
C ILE A 102 7.92 -11.09 2.94
N GLU A 103 7.12 -11.46 1.94
CA GLU A 103 7.58 -11.73 0.59
C GLU A 103 8.26 -10.50 -0.02
N MET A 104 7.66 -9.32 0.14
CA MET A 104 8.22 -8.08 -0.38
C MET A 104 9.47 -7.63 0.40
N ALA A 105 9.50 -7.80 1.72
CA ALA A 105 10.70 -7.49 2.51
C ALA A 105 11.91 -8.34 2.08
N ARG A 106 11.72 -9.66 1.91
CA ARG A 106 12.77 -10.56 1.40
C ARG A 106 13.24 -10.19 0.00
N TYR A 107 12.31 -9.73 -0.84
CA TYR A 107 12.65 -9.27 -2.17
C TYR A 107 13.53 -8.01 -2.10
N ASP A 108 13.14 -7.02 -1.29
CA ASP A 108 13.89 -5.78 -1.13
C ASP A 108 15.30 -6.05 -0.56
N ASP A 109 15.44 -6.98 0.39
CA ASP A 109 16.74 -7.44 0.89
C ASP A 109 17.62 -8.07 -0.21
N SER A 110 17.03 -8.92 -1.06
CA SER A 110 17.76 -9.55 -2.17
C SER A 110 18.20 -8.57 -3.26
N VAL A 111 17.43 -7.51 -3.48
CA VAL A 111 17.76 -6.45 -4.43
C VAL A 111 18.84 -5.54 -3.85
N ALA A 112 18.79 -5.25 -2.54
CA ALA A 112 19.84 -4.51 -1.85
C ALA A 112 21.19 -5.23 -1.96
N ASP A 113 21.22 -6.53 -1.67
CA ASP A 113 22.42 -7.38 -1.80
C ASP A 113 22.97 -7.38 -3.24
N MET A 114 22.10 -7.53 -4.25
CA MET A 114 22.51 -7.43 -5.66
C MET A 114 23.07 -6.04 -6.02
N SER A 115 22.44 -4.98 -5.52
CA SER A 115 22.89 -3.61 -5.77
C SER A 115 24.22 -3.31 -5.09
N ASP A 116 24.44 -3.83 -3.89
CA ASP A 116 25.70 -3.70 -3.15
C ASP A 116 26.83 -4.46 -3.85
N ILE A 117 26.56 -5.64 -4.41
CA ILE A 117 27.51 -6.40 -5.25
C ILE A 117 27.88 -5.59 -6.51
N MET A 118 26.91 -5.02 -7.22
CA MET A 118 27.18 -4.22 -8.43
C MET A 118 27.98 -2.94 -8.13
N VAL A 119 27.74 -2.31 -6.98
CA VAL A 119 28.53 -1.15 -6.53
C VAL A 119 29.96 -1.56 -6.16
N ALA A 120 30.14 -2.72 -5.50
CA ALA A 120 31.45 -3.25 -5.16
C ALA A 120 32.30 -3.61 -6.40
N GLU A 121 31.69 -4.17 -7.45
CA GLU A 121 32.39 -4.52 -8.68
C GLU A 121 32.74 -3.30 -9.56
N ALA A 122 31.93 -2.22 -9.49
CA ALA A 122 32.21 -0.97 -10.22
C ALA A 122 33.33 -0.11 -9.58
N GLY A 123 33.82 -0.48 -8.39
CA GLY A 123 34.81 0.27 -7.61
C GLY A 123 36.29 -0.03 -7.91
N CYS A 124 36.62 -0.92 -8.85
CA CYS A 124 38.01 -1.30 -9.14
C CYS A 124 38.43 -0.93 -10.58
N VAL A 125 38.58 0.37 -10.85
CA VAL A 125 39.47 0.82 -11.93
C VAL A 125 40.70 1.43 -11.26
N PRO A 126 41.85 0.76 -11.24
CA PRO A 126 43.08 1.39 -10.80
C PRO A 126 43.42 2.49 -11.81
N ALA A 127 43.42 3.73 -11.35
CA ALA A 127 44.00 4.85 -12.08
C ALA A 127 45.51 4.57 -12.23
N ALA A 128 45.91 4.24 -13.46
CA ALA A 128 47.30 4.17 -13.90
C ALA A 128 47.44 4.94 -15.21
#